data_AF-R6CUQ0-F1
#
_entry.id   AF-R6CUQ0-F1
#
_cell.length_a   1.000
_cell.length_b   1.000
_cell.length_c   1.000
_cell.angle_alpha   90.00
_cell.angle_beta   90.00
_cell.angle_gamma   90.00
#
_symmetry.space_group_name_H-M   'P 1'
#
loop_
_entity.id
_entity.type
_entity.pdbx_description
1 polymer ?
#
loop_
_entity_poly.entity_id
_entity_poly.type
_entity_poly.pdbx_seq_one_letter_code
_entity_poly.pdbx_strand_id
1 'polypeptide(L)' 'MSFKKYLLQCRMEKAKKLLQNNAESIGSICDQIGISNPSYFAHLFKEYTGKLPSEYKKEFDA' A
#
# COMPACT_ATOMS: atom_id res chain seq x y z
N MET A 1 -16.08 -3.61 14.08
CA MET A 1 -15.06 -3.86 13.05
C MET A 1 -15.25 -5.27 12.49
N SER A 2 -15.29 -5.44 11.16
CA SER A 2 -15.34 -6.78 10.54
C SER A 2 -13.92 -7.29 10.33
N PHE A 3 -13.72 -8.62 10.38
CA PHE A 3 -12.43 -9.27 10.08
C PHE A 3 -11.81 -8.76 8.77
N LYS A 4 -12.64 -8.59 7.73
CA LYS A 4 -12.18 -8.07 6.43
C LYS A 4 -11.58 -6.67 6.54
N LYS A 5 -12.18 -5.78 7.35
CA LYS A 5 -11.66 -4.41 7.56
C LYS A 5 -10.35 -4.44 8.33
N TYR A 6 -10.25 -5.25 9.38
CA TYR A 6 -9.01 -5.41 10.14
C TYR A 6 -7.87 -5.94 9.26
N LEU A 7 -8.13 -6.98 8.47
CA LEU A 7 -7.17 -7.53 7.53
C LEU A 7 -6.70 -6.47 6.50
N LEU A 8 -7.64 -5.68 5.98
CA LEU A 8 -7.32 -4.59 5.07
C LEU A 8 -6.39 -3.56 5.73
N GLN A 9 -6.68 -3.15 6.97
CA GLN A 9 -5.81 -2.23 7.72
C GLN A 9 -4.39 -2.80 7.90
N CYS A 10 -4.26 -4.07 8.31
CA CYS A 10 -2.96 -4.73 8.42
C CYS A 10 -2.19 -4.74 7.10
N ARG A 11 -2.86 -5.01 5.97
CA ARG A 11 -2.25 -4.97 4.63
C ARG A 11 -1.78 -3.55 4.27
N MET A 12 -2.58 -2.53 4.56
CA MET A 12 -2.21 -1.14 4.27
C MET A 12 -1.06 -0.64 5.14
N GLU A 13 -1.01 -1.00 6.41
CA GLU A 13 0.13 -0.70 7.28
C GLU A 13 1.41 -1.38 6.79
N LYS A 14 1.33 -2.63 6.29
CA LYS A 14 2.46 -3.30 5.65
C LYS A 14 2.89 -2.56 4.38
N ALA A 15 1.95 -2.19 3.51
CA ALA A 15 2.24 -1.44 2.29
C ALA A 15 2.95 -0.11 2.56
N LYS A 16 2.54 0.64 3.59
CA LYS A 16 3.21 1.88 4.00
C LYS A 16 4.68 1.65 4.35
N LYS A 17 4.98 0.64 5.15
CA LYS A 17 6.37 0.30 5.53
C LYS A 17 7.21 -0.07 4.32
N LEU A 18 6.65 -0.85 3.39
CA LEU A 18 7.35 -1.24 2.16
C LEU A 18 7.63 -0.02 1.26
N LEU A 19 6.67 0.91 1.13
CA LEU A 19 6.84 2.15 0.36
C LEU A 19 7.87 3.09 1.00
N GLN A 20 7.95 3.14 2.33
CA GLN A 20 8.94 3.95 3.06
C GLN A 20 10.38 3.44 2.88
N ASN A 21 10.55 2.12 2.83
CA ASN A 21 11.88 1.51 2.70
C ASN A 21 12.47 1.63 1.29
N ASN A 22 11.71 2.18 0.32
CA ASN A 22 12.08 2.47 -1.06
C ASN A 22 12.65 1.32 -1.93
N ALA A 23 12.85 0.14 -1.36
CA ALA A 23 13.53 -0.97 -2.01
C ALA A 23 12.69 -1.66 -3.09
N GLU A 24 11.36 -1.49 -3.07
CA GLU A 24 10.45 -2.32 -3.86
C GLU A 24 9.59 -1.50 -4.84
N SER A 25 9.26 -2.13 -5.97
CA SER A 25 8.32 -1.57 -6.94
C SER A 25 6.88 -1.70 -6.43
N ILE A 26 5.98 -0.82 -6.89
CA ILE A 26 4.56 -0.89 -6.53
C ILE A 26 3.96 -2.27 -6.87
N GLY A 27 4.41 -2.89 -7.97
CA GLY A 27 4.01 -4.24 -8.35
C GLY A 27 4.41 -5.30 -7.33
N SER A 28 5.67 -5.27 -6.86
CA SER A 28 6.13 -6.21 -5.83
C SER A 28 5.37 -6.03 -4.51
N ILE A 29 5.08 -4.79 -4.13
CA ILE A 29 4.30 -4.47 -2.93
C ILE A 29 2.89 -5.04 -3.02
N CYS A 30 2.25 -4.99 -4.19
CA CYS A 30 0.94 -5.59 -4.45
C CYS A 30 0.94 -7.10 -4.17
N ASP A 31 1.97 -7.80 -4.63
CA ASP A 31 2.14 -9.24 -4.38
C ASP A 31 2.35 -9.52 -2.88
N GLN A 32 3.17 -8.73 -2.20
CA GLN A 32 3.50 -8.91 -0.78
C GLN A 32 2.34 -8.69 0.20
N ILE A 33 1.37 -7.86 -0.17
CA ILE A 33 0.17 -7.60 0.63
C ILE A 33 -1.03 -8.45 0.20
N GLY A 34 -0.84 -9.31 -0.82
CA GLY A 34 -1.88 -10.22 -1.33
C GLY A 34 -3.00 -9.48 -2.05
N ILE A 35 -2.68 -8.43 -2.80
CA ILE A 35 -3.61 -7.71 -3.68
C ILE A 35 -3.05 -7.75 -5.10
N SER A 36 -3.56 -8.66 -5.93
CA SER A 36 -3.05 -8.88 -7.29
C SER A 36 -3.38 -7.76 -8.29
N ASN A 37 -4.28 -6.84 -7.95
CA ASN A 37 -4.68 -5.74 -8.83
C ASN A 37 -4.08 -4.41 -8.34
N PRO A 38 -3.07 -3.85 -9.05
CA PRO A 38 -2.42 -2.60 -8.67
C PRO A 38 -3.36 -1.39 -8.64
N SER A 39 -4.32 -1.31 -9.56
CA SER A 39 -5.30 -0.22 -9.59
C SER A 39 -6.23 -0.28 -8.37
N TYR A 40 -6.63 -1.49 -7.96
CA TYR A 40 -7.43 -1.69 -6.76
C TYR A 40 -6.62 -1.36 -5.49
N PHE A 41 -5.36 -1.80 -5.43
CA PHE A 41 -4.45 -1.42 -4.35
C PHE A 41 -4.30 0.10 -4.26
N ALA A 42 -4.05 0.79 -5.38
CA ALA A 42 -3.86 2.24 -5.39
C ALA A 42 -5.10 2.99 -4.91
N HIS A 43 -6.30 2.52 -5.28
CA HIS A 43 -7.56 3.07 -4.78
C HIS A 43 -7.69 2.89 -3.26
N LEU A 44 -7.52 1.66 -2.76
CA LEU A 44 -7.60 1.36 -1.33
C LEU A 44 -6.54 2.10 -0.51
N PHE A 45 -5.33 2.19 -1.03
CA PHE A 45 -4.23 2.88 -0.37
C PHE A 45 -4.49 4.38 -0.28
N LYS A 46 -5.07 4.98 -1.34
CA LYS A 46 -5.51 6.37 -1.33
C LYS A 46 -6.65 6.61 -0.36
N GLU A 47 -7.64 5.72 -0.29
CA GLU A 47 -8.70 5.82 0.72
C GLU A 47 -8.14 5.70 2.15
N TYR A 48 -7.12 4.87 2.35
CA TYR A 48 -6.53 4.63 3.68
C TYR A 48 -5.56 5.74 4.13
N THR A 49 -4.77 6.29 3.22
CA THR A 49 -3.68 7.23 3.54
C THR A 49 -3.91 8.66 3.05
N GLY A 50 -4.91 8.87 2.19
CA GLY A 50 -5.17 10.14 1.50
C GLY A 50 -4.30 10.40 0.26
N LYS A 51 -3.28 9.57 -0.01
CA LYS A 51 -2.31 9.77 -1.10
C LYS A 51 -2.19 8.54 -1.99
N LEU A 52 -1.81 8.72 -3.25
CA LEU A 52 -1.49 7.58 -4.12
C LEU A 52 -0.20 6.89 -3.62
N PRO A 53 -0.07 5.57 -3.76
CA PRO A 53 1.15 4.86 -3.35
C PRO A 53 2.41 5.38 -4.03
N SER A 54 2.31 5.83 -5.28
CA SER A 54 3.40 6.47 -6.02
C SER A 54 3.78 7.84 -5.47
N GLU A 55 2.82 8.63 -4.99
CA GLU A 55 3.09 9.92 -4.35
C GLU A 55 3.72 9.70 -2.98
N TYR A 56 3.17 8.76 -2.21
CA TYR A 56 3.70 8.37 -0.90
C TYR A 56 5.14 7.88 -1.01
N LYS A 57 5.46 7.03 -2.00
CA LYS A 57 6.83 6.56 -2.24
C LYS A 57 7.80 7.71 -2.51
N LYS A 58 7.42 8.67 -3.36
CA LYS A 58 8.25 9.83 -3.71
C LYS A 58 8.61 10.70 -2.51
N GLU A 59 7.78 10.75 -1.47
CA GLU A 59 8.06 11.49 -0.24
C GLU A 59 9.22 10.88 0.57
N PHE A 60 9.57 9.61 0.33
CA PHE A 60 10.66 8.89 0.99
C PHE A 60 11.82 8.55 0.04
N ASP A 61 11.82 9.07 -1.19
CA ASP A 61 12.90 8.92 -2.20
C ASP A 61 14.01 10.00 -2.03
N ALA A 62 14.27 10.41 -0.79
CA ALA A 62 15.25 11.46 -0.45
C ALA A 62 16.68 10.92 -0.31
#